data_AF-A0AAV8WWB9-F1
#
_entry.id   AF-A0AAV8WWB9-F1
#
_cell.length_a   1.000
_cell.length_b   1.000
_cell.length_c   1.000
_cell.angle_alpha   90.00
_cell.angle_beta   90.00
_cell.angle_gamma   90.00
#
_symmetry.space_group_name_H-M   'P 1'
#
loop_
_entity.id
_entity.type
_entity.pdbx_description
1 polymer ?
#
loop_
_entity_poly.entity_id
_entity_poly.type
_entity_poly.pdbx_seq_one_letter_code
_entity_poly.pdbx_strand_id
1 'polypeptide(L)'
;MSFLPYSNIDEYGFPINERELRHIIKNYLSRSGRTVNIFGDNLPGKEWINAFIARHPQLSQRFAENVKRTRAAVDEPMLKCFINNLETKLKDVPVINIWNFDETNLTDDQGQKKVLVKRGCKYPEIIRNAS
;
A
#
# COMPACT_ATOMS: atom_id res chain seq x y z
N MET A 1 2.74 6.88 28.11
CA MET A 1 3.68 6.69 26.98
C MET A 1 2.82 6.35 25.77
N SER A 2 2.35 7.39 25.07
CA SER A 2 1.39 7.27 23.97
C SER A 2 2.06 6.63 22.77
N PHE A 3 1.42 5.59 22.23
CA PHE A 3 1.80 4.96 20.97
C PHE A 3 1.92 6.04 19.88
N LEU A 4 2.99 5.99 19.12
CA LEU A 4 3.22 6.89 18.00
C LEU A 4 2.02 6.83 17.02
N PRO A 5 1.57 7.96 16.45
CA PRO A 5 0.35 8.10 15.64
C PRO A 5 0.40 7.41 14.27
N TYR A 6 1.33 6.50 14.04
CA TYR A 6 1.62 5.92 12.73
C TYR A 6 0.66 4.79 12.31
N SER A 7 -0.28 4.40 13.17
CA SER A 7 -1.32 3.40 12.87
C SER A 7 -2.40 3.90 11.90
N ASN A 8 -2.37 5.17 11.50
CA ASN A 8 -3.35 5.74 10.58
C ASN A 8 -2.75 6.05 9.19
N ILE A 9 -1.42 5.99 9.01
CA ILE A 9 -0.81 6.35 7.71
C ILE A 9 -1.06 5.27 6.66
N ASP A 10 -1.17 4.00 7.07
CA ASP A 10 -1.61 2.91 6.22
C ASP A 10 -3.08 3.08 5.79
N GLU A 11 -3.95 3.62 6.64
CA GLU A 11 -5.35 3.94 6.28
C GLU A 11 -5.44 5.03 5.20
N TYR A 12 -4.46 5.92 5.10
CA TYR A 12 -4.38 6.94 4.03
C TYR A 12 -3.68 6.45 2.76
N GLY A 13 -3.33 5.16 2.66
CA GLY A 13 -2.72 4.56 1.46
C GLY A 13 -1.21 4.80 1.31
N PHE A 14 -0.52 5.17 2.41
CA PHE A 14 0.93 5.41 2.43
C PHE A 14 1.68 4.48 3.40
N PRO A 15 1.51 3.15 3.31
CA PRO A 15 2.09 2.23 4.28
C PRO A 15 3.63 2.26 4.26
N ILE A 16 4.23 2.22 5.44
CA ILE A 16 5.68 2.40 5.64
C ILE A 16 6.40 1.06 5.46
N ASN A 17 7.53 1.04 4.75
CA ASN A 17 8.36 -0.16 4.64
C ASN A 17 9.47 -0.22 5.72
N GLU A 18 10.12 -1.38 5.84
CA GLU A 18 11.20 -1.60 6.82
C GLU A 18 12.31 -0.55 6.72
N ARG A 19 12.72 -0.20 5.50
CA ARG A 19 13.80 0.77 5.27
C ARG A 19 13.39 2.16 5.74
N GLU A 20 12.18 2.59 5.44
CA GLU A 20 11.64 3.88 5.89
C GLU A 20 11.54 3.93 7.42
N LEU A 21 11.04 2.86 8.06
CA LEU A 21 10.99 2.79 9.51
C LEU A 21 12.37 3.00 10.15
N ARG A 22 13.42 2.38 9.60
CA ARG A 22 14.80 2.58 10.06
C ARG A 22 15.24 4.05 9.97
N HIS A 23 14.93 4.72 8.87
CA HIS A 23 15.28 6.13 8.68
C HIS A 23 14.46 7.07 9.56
N ILE A 24 13.18 6.75 9.79
CA ILE A 24 12.32 7.49 10.73
C ILE A 24 12.91 7.43 12.14
N ILE A 25 13.34 6.24 12.59
CA ILE A 25 13.97 6.08 13.90
C ILE A 25 15.30 6.84 13.97
N LYS A 26 16.14 6.74 12.94
CA LYS A 26 17.38 7.54 12.86
C LYS A 26 17.09 9.03 13.01
N ASN A 27 16.15 9.56 12.24
CA ASN A 27 15.76 10.97 12.29
C ASN A 27 15.22 11.37 13.66
N TYR A 28 14.43 10.51 14.30
CA TYR A 28 13.93 10.72 15.65
C TYR A 28 15.09 10.79 16.66
N LEU A 29 16.04 9.85 16.61
CA LEU A 29 17.21 9.83 17.50
C LEU A 29 18.05 11.11 17.35
N SER A 30 18.38 11.49 16.10
CA SER A 30 19.14 12.71 15.81
C SER A 30 18.44 13.98 16.31
N ARG A 31 17.12 14.11 16.08
CA ARG A 31 16.34 15.27 16.56
C ARG A 31 16.19 15.30 18.07
N SER A 32 16.18 14.14 18.72
CA SER A 32 16.09 14.02 20.18
C SER A 32 17.44 14.18 20.89
N GLY A 33 18.54 14.38 20.15
CA GLY A 33 19.89 14.48 20.70
C GLY A 33 20.37 13.17 21.35
N ARG A 34 19.82 12.03 20.96
CA ARG A 34 20.15 10.71 21.51
C ARG A 34 21.06 9.95 20.55
N THR A 35 22.12 9.36 21.09
CA THR A 35 23.01 8.47 20.34
C THR A 35 22.94 7.07 20.90
N VAL A 36 22.73 6.08 20.03
CA VAL A 36 22.71 4.67 20.40
C VAL A 36 23.96 4.02 19.82
N ASN A 37 24.96 3.77 20.66
CA ASN A 37 26.30 3.30 20.23
C ASN A 37 26.28 1.98 19.44
N ILE A 38 25.26 1.15 19.64
CA ILE A 38 25.09 -0.14 18.95
C ILE A 38 24.64 0.08 17.49
N PHE A 39 24.07 1.25 17.18
CA PHE A 39 23.65 1.61 15.83
C PHE A 39 24.75 2.42 15.14
N GLY A 40 25.26 1.92 14.02
CA GLY A 40 26.10 2.72 13.14
C GLY A 40 25.31 3.92 12.62
N ASP A 41 25.80 5.14 12.89
CA ASP A 41 25.16 6.39 12.44
C ASP A 41 23.68 6.50 12.89
N ASN A 42 23.38 6.06 14.12
CA ASN A 42 22.03 6.02 14.69
C ASN A 42 20.98 5.28 13.83
N LEU A 43 21.41 4.48 12.85
CA LEU A 43 20.54 3.72 11.97
C LEU A 43 20.34 2.30 12.56
N PRO A 44 19.11 1.93 12.97
CA PRO A 44 18.86 0.58 13.46
C PRO A 44 19.17 -0.47 12.39
N GLY A 45 19.65 -1.64 12.80
CA GLY A 45 19.82 -2.80 11.92
C GLY A 45 18.51 -3.54 11.64
N LYS A 46 18.53 -4.49 10.70
CA LYS A 46 17.36 -5.34 10.37
C LYS A 46 16.85 -6.12 11.59
N GLU A 47 17.77 -6.70 12.37
CA GLU A 47 17.42 -7.47 13.58
C GLU A 47 16.68 -6.64 14.61
N TRP A 48 17.04 -5.37 14.76
CA TRP A 48 16.32 -4.48 15.66
C TRP A 48 14.88 -4.27 15.20
N ILE A 49 14.66 -4.14 13.88
CA ILE A 49 13.30 -4.01 13.32
C ILE A 49 12.50 -5.29 13.52
N ASN A 50 13.10 -6.47 13.31
CA ASN A 50 12.46 -7.75 13.59
C ASN A 50 12.02 -7.85 15.06
N ALA A 51 12.91 -7.49 15.99
CA ALA A 51 12.61 -7.45 17.42
C ALA A 51 11.57 -6.38 17.79
N PHE A 52 11.55 -5.24 17.08
CA PHE A 52 10.51 -4.21 17.24
C PHE A 52 9.14 -4.75 16.84
N ILE A 53 9.03 -5.38 15.67
CA ILE A 53 7.77 -5.97 15.18
C ILE A 53 7.31 -7.09 16.12
N ALA A 54 8.23 -7.94 16.61
CA ALA A 54 7.91 -9.01 17.54
C ALA A 54 7.32 -8.48 18.88
N ARG A 55 7.78 -7.31 19.35
CA ARG A 55 7.25 -6.64 20.55
C ARG A 55 5.93 -5.89 20.31
N HIS A 56 5.54 -5.69 19.05
CA HIS A 56 4.34 -4.97 18.66
C HIS A 56 3.40 -5.89 17.86
N PRO A 57 2.70 -6.82 18.53
CA PRO A 57 1.86 -7.82 17.87
C PRO A 57 0.68 -7.20 17.10
N GLN A 58 0.34 -5.94 17.33
CA GLN A 58 -0.63 -5.18 16.54
C GLN A 58 -0.12 -4.81 15.14
N LEU A 59 1.17 -5.00 14.84
CA LEU A 59 1.76 -4.77 13.53
C LEU A 59 2.02 -6.10 12.82
N SER A 60 1.97 -6.07 11.49
CA SER A 60 2.35 -7.19 10.64
C SER A 60 3.01 -6.69 9.36
N GLN A 61 3.92 -7.48 8.80
CA GLN A 61 4.46 -7.20 7.48
C GLN A 61 3.66 -7.94 6.41
N ARG A 62 3.22 -7.22 5.38
CA ARG A 62 2.44 -7.76 4.24
C ARG A 62 2.97 -7.21 2.93
N PHE A 63 2.78 -7.96 1.85
CA PHE A 63 2.97 -7.42 0.51
C PHE A 63 1.77 -6.54 0.18
N ALA A 64 2.05 -5.29 -0.20
CA ALA A 64 1.02 -4.37 -0.64
C ALA A 64 0.89 -4.39 -2.16
N GLU A 65 -0.36 -4.27 -2.59
CA GLU A 65 -0.74 -4.22 -4.00
C GLU A 65 -0.65 -2.78 -4.51
N ASN A 66 -0.12 -2.61 -5.71
CA ASN A 66 -0.04 -1.30 -6.35
C ASN A 66 -1.42 -0.98 -6.96
N VAL A 67 -2.11 0.01 -6.41
CA VAL A 67 -3.37 0.50 -6.97
C VAL A 67 -3.10 1.79 -7.73
N LYS A 68 -3.49 1.81 -9.02
CA LYS A 68 -3.42 3.03 -9.83
C LYS A 68 -4.39 4.06 -9.27
N ARG A 69 -3.95 5.32 -9.13
CA ARG A 69 -4.81 6.43 -8.66
C ARG A 69 -6.14 6.53 -9.42
N THR A 70 -6.13 6.30 -10.73
CA THR A 70 -7.35 6.30 -11.55
C THR A 70 -8.36 5.22 -11.13
N ARG A 71 -7.88 4.04 -10.72
CA ARG A 71 -8.74 2.97 -10.16
C ARG A 71 -9.26 3.34 -8.77
N ALA A 72 -8.40 3.88 -7.92
CA ALA A 72 -8.80 4.33 -6.58
C ALA A 72 -9.81 5.49 -6.61
N ALA A 73 -9.85 6.26 -7.70
CA ALA A 73 -10.79 7.37 -7.90
C ALA A 73 -12.15 6.94 -8.47
N VAL A 74 -12.36 5.66 -8.81
CA VAL A 74 -13.65 5.17 -9.28
C VAL A 74 -14.60 5.05 -8.10
N ASP A 75 -15.71 5.79 -8.16
CA ASP A 75 -16.77 5.75 -7.15
C ASP A 75 -17.93 4.82 -7.58
N GLU A 76 -18.76 4.42 -6.60
CA GLU A 76 -19.92 3.56 -6.84
C GLU A 76 -20.91 4.18 -7.86
N PRO A 77 -21.24 5.49 -7.82
CA PRO A 77 -22.11 6.12 -8.79
C PRO A 77 -21.58 6.03 -10.24
N MET A 78 -20.28 6.27 -10.46
CA MET A 78 -19.67 6.15 -11.78
C MET A 78 -19.76 4.72 -12.30
N LEU A 79 -19.51 3.72 -11.44
CA LEU A 79 -19.61 2.32 -11.82
C LEU A 79 -21.04 1.94 -12.20
N LYS A 80 -22.03 2.35 -11.42
CA LYS A 80 -23.46 2.12 -11.72
C LYS A 80 -23.85 2.79 -13.04
N CYS A 81 -23.43 4.03 -13.25
CA CYS A 81 -23.68 4.76 -14.49
C CYS A 81 -23.10 4.02 -15.70
N PHE A 82 -21.87 3.53 -15.60
CA PHE A 82 -21.22 2.75 -16.66
C PHE A 82 -22.01 1.46 -16.97
N ILE A 83 -22.35 0.66 -15.96
CA ILE A 83 -23.07 -0.61 -16.14
C ILE A 83 -24.45 -0.37 -16.75
N ASN A 84 -25.22 0.61 -16.25
CA ASN A 84 -26.55 0.93 -16.77
C ASN A 84 -26.51 1.38 -18.24
N ASN A 85 -25.50 2.19 -18.59
CA ASN A 85 -25.29 2.62 -19.97
C ASN A 85 -24.91 1.43 -20.86
N LEU A 86 -24.05 0.54 -20.37
CA LEU A 86 -23.64 -0.66 -21.10
C LEU A 86 -24.82 -1.59 -21.38
N GLU A 87 -25.66 -1.85 -20.37
CA GLU A 87 -26.88 -2.65 -20.50
C GLU A 87 -27.83 -2.05 -21.53
N THR A 88 -28.04 -0.73 -21.48
CA THR A 88 -28.88 -0.01 -22.45
C THR A 88 -28.36 -0.15 -23.88
N LYS A 89 -27.03 -0.10 -24.08
CA LYS A 89 -26.42 -0.19 -25.41
C LYS A 89 -26.34 -1.61 -25.95
N LEU A 90 -26.27 -2.62 -25.09
CA LEU A 90 -26.16 -4.02 -25.47
C LEU A 90 -27.51 -4.75 -25.59
N LYS A 91 -28.63 -4.12 -25.19
CA LYS A 91 -29.97 -4.74 -25.16
C LYS A 91 -30.36 -5.46 -26.45
N ASP A 92 -30.00 -4.90 -27.61
CA ASP A 92 -30.36 -5.43 -28.93
C ASP A 92 -29.18 -6.08 -29.66
N VAL A 93 -28.05 -6.29 -28.97
CA VAL A 93 -26.86 -6.93 -29.54
C VAL A 93 -26.90 -8.42 -29.20
N PRO A 94 -26.97 -9.32 -30.20
CA PRO A 94 -26.88 -10.75 -29.97
C PRO A 94 -25.54 -11.12 -29.30
N VAL A 95 -25.59 -12.04 -28.34
CA VAL A 95 -24.39 -12.49 -27.60
C VAL A 95 -23.27 -12.97 -28.54
N ILE A 96 -23.63 -13.61 -29.66
CA ILE A 96 -22.67 -14.11 -30.65
C ILE A 96 -21.87 -13.00 -31.37
N ASN A 97 -22.35 -11.76 -31.29
CA ASN A 97 -21.66 -10.59 -31.85
C ASN A 97 -20.78 -9.87 -30.83
N ILE A 98 -20.71 -10.38 -29.60
CA ILE A 98 -19.85 -9.83 -28.54
C ILE A 98 -18.54 -10.62 -28.53
N TRP A 99 -17.49 -9.97 -29.02
CA TRP A 99 -16.15 -10.54 -29.08
C TRP A 99 -15.28 -9.94 -27.97
N ASN A 100 -14.53 -10.77 -27.26
CA ASN A 100 -13.48 -10.27 -26.39
C ASN A 100 -12.30 -9.81 -27.26
N PHE A 101 -11.94 -8.54 -27.14
CA PHE A 101 -10.77 -7.96 -27.78
C PHE A 101 -9.77 -7.55 -26.69
N ASP A 102 -9.36 -8.52 -25.86
CA ASP A 102 -8.26 -8.26 -24.93
C ASP A 102 -6.92 -8.43 -25.66
N GLU A 103 -6.08 -7.42 -25.53
CA GLU A 103 -4.68 -7.52 -25.91
C GLU A 103 -3.89 -7.91 -24.65
N THR A 104 -2.95 -8.85 -24.81
CA THR A 104 -2.02 -9.21 -23.74
C THR A 104 -1.04 -8.05 -23.50
N ASN A 105 -1.39 -7.16 -22.58
CA ASN A 105 -0.61 -5.97 -22.29
C ASN A 105 0.79 -6.31 -21.72
N LEU A 106 1.80 -5.53 -22.13
CA LEU A 106 3.07 -5.43 -21.41
C LEU A 106 2.79 -4.86 -20.01
N THR A 107 3.12 -5.63 -18.98
CA THR A 107 2.81 -5.24 -17.60
C THR A 107 3.96 -4.42 -17.01
N ASP A 108 3.73 -3.13 -16.78
CA ASP A 108 4.68 -2.23 -16.10
C ASP A 108 4.58 -2.31 -14.56
N ASP A 109 4.24 -3.50 -14.03
CA ASP A 109 4.14 -3.69 -12.58
C ASP A 109 5.54 -3.85 -11.99
N GLN A 110 5.99 -2.85 -11.25
CA GLN A 110 7.27 -2.83 -10.53
C GLN A 110 7.33 -3.83 -9.35
N GLY A 111 6.38 -4.76 -9.29
CA GLY A 111 6.24 -5.74 -8.23
C GLY A 111 5.68 -5.16 -6.93
N GLN A 112 5.20 -6.09 -6.11
CA GLN A 112 4.67 -5.80 -4.78
C GLN A 112 5.81 -5.49 -3.80
N LYS A 113 5.59 -4.54 -2.89
CA LYS A 113 6.56 -4.19 -1.84
C LYS A 113 6.05 -4.63 -0.47
N LYS A 114 6.96 -5.09 0.38
CA LYS A 114 6.63 -5.47 1.76
C LYS A 114 6.52 -4.22 2.64
N VAL A 115 5.38 -4.03 3.26
CA VAL A 115 5.05 -2.88 4.11
C VAL A 115 4.59 -3.32 5.48
N LEU A 116 4.68 -2.40 6.45
CA LEU A 116 4.18 -2.56 7.80
C LEU A 116 2.77 -2.01 7.89
N VAL A 117 1.83 -2.85 8.31
CA VAL A 117 0.40 -2.55 8.41
C VAL A 117 -0.15 -3.07 9.72
N LYS A 118 -1.30 -2.54 10.14
CA LYS A 118 -2.02 -3.07 11.30
C LYS A 118 -2.38 -4.55 11.07
N ARG A 119 -2.17 -5.39 12.09
CA ARG A 119 -2.53 -6.81 12.06
C ARG A 119 -4.03 -6.94 11.80
N GLY A 120 -4.39 -7.78 10.84
CA GLY A 120 -5.77 -7.94 10.34
C GLY A 120 -6.04 -7.23 9.02
N CYS A 121 -5.13 -6.36 8.55
CA CYS A 121 -5.20 -5.81 7.19
C CYS A 121 -5.03 -6.93 6.15
N LYS A 122 -6.07 -7.14 5.34
CA LYS A 122 -6.12 -8.22 4.34
C LYS A 122 -5.51 -7.79 3.00
N TYR A 123 -5.82 -6.57 2.56
CA TYR A 123 -5.38 -6.00 1.29
C TYR A 123 -4.77 -4.62 1.54
N PRO A 124 -3.47 -4.54 1.82
CA PRO A 124 -2.80 -3.25 1.93
C PRO A 124 -2.53 -2.69 0.54
N GLU A 125 -2.98 -1.47 0.30
CA GLU A 125 -2.84 -0.80 -1.00
C GLU A 125 -1.75 0.27 -0.92
N ILE A 126 -0.94 0.37 -1.98
CA ILE A 126 -0.06 1.51 -2.21
C ILE A 126 -0.63 2.28 -3.39
N ILE A 127 -1.14 3.48 -3.12
CA ILE A 127 -1.62 4.37 -4.17
C ILE A 127 -0.39 4.93 -4.91
N ARG A 128 -0.24 4.55 -6.18
CA ARG A 128 0.81 5.11 -7.04
C ARG A 128 0.20 6.01 -8.11
N ASN A 129 0.91 7.10 -8.39
CA ASN A 129 0.68 7.85 -9.61
C ASN A 129 1.10 6.95 -10.78
N ALA A 130 0.22 6.77 -11.76
CA ALA A 130 0.63 6.15 -13.02
C ALA A 130 1.72 7.06 -13.64
N SER A 131 2.87 6.47 -13.97
CA SER A 131 3.90 7.15 -14.76
C SER A 131 3.52 7.11 -16.23
#